data_AF-A0AAJ2WHY8-F1
#
_entry.id   AF-A0AAJ2WHY8-F1
#
_cell.length_a   1.000
_cell.length_b   1.000
_cell.length_c   1.000
_cell.angle_alpha   90.00
_cell.angle_beta   90.00
_cell.angle_gamma   90.00
#
_symmetry.space_group_name_H-M   'P 1'
#
loop_
_entity.id
_entity.type
_entity.pdbx_description
1 polymer ?
#
loop_
_entity_poly.entity_id
_entity_poly.type
_entity_poly.pdbx_seq_one_letter_code
_entity_poly.pdbx_strand_id
1 'polypeptide(L)'
;MEYLDKIKLVVAVAFTALSGWLGMLAVPVILLFVLATFDYITGLAAAKYRGNKISSYKGFQGIMKKVCLFYLIAVGAILDYTLLYASQYIGVDAKVNFVIASFVSVWLICNEIISILENMKDMNVNFPPFLEKLTQNIRTQMENESEGKIQSDTEDKKSGNETGSSNS
;
A
#
# COMPACT_ATOMS: atom_id res chain seq x y z
N MET A 1 -22.94 28.81 10.47
CA MET A 1 -21.60 29.23 9.97
C MET A 1 -20.54 28.95 11.02
N GLU A 2 -20.67 29.47 12.24
CA GLU A 2 -19.67 29.31 13.32
C GLU A 2 -19.21 27.87 13.63
N TYR A 3 -20.13 26.89 13.62
CA TYR A 3 -19.77 25.48 13.86
C TYR A 3 -18.91 24.87 12.75
N LEU A 4 -19.21 25.21 11.48
CA LEU A 4 -18.43 24.76 10.33
C LEU A 4 -17.04 25.36 10.34
N ASP A 5 -16.92 26.62 10.77
CA ASP A 5 -15.63 27.32 10.84
C ASP A 5 -14.76 26.74 11.97
N LYS A 6 -15.36 26.39 13.12
CA LYS A 6 -14.65 25.65 14.18
C LYS A 6 -14.17 24.28 13.72
N ILE A 7 -14.99 23.52 12.99
CA ILE A 7 -14.58 22.21 12.45
C ILE A 7 -13.43 22.39 11.46
N LYS A 8 -13.54 23.31 10.51
CA LYS A 8 -12.48 23.57 9.53
C LYS A 8 -11.17 23.97 10.22
N LEU A 9 -11.24 24.79 11.25
CA LEU A 9 -10.08 25.21 12.03
C LEU A 9 -9.43 24.02 12.73
N VAL A 10 -10.21 23.19 13.43
CA VAL A 10 -9.70 22.00 14.12
C VAL A 10 -9.04 21.03 13.13
N VAL A 11 -9.69 20.78 11.99
CA VAL A 11 -9.14 19.91 10.93
C VAL A 11 -7.86 20.50 10.36
N ALA A 12 -7.82 21.80 10.06
CA ALA A 12 -6.64 22.46 9.51
C ALA A 12 -5.46 22.41 10.49
N VAL A 13 -5.69 22.74 11.78
CA VAL A 13 -4.66 22.69 12.81
C VAL A 13 -4.14 21.27 13.00
N ALA A 14 -5.03 20.27 13.06
CA ALA A 14 -4.64 18.87 13.17
C ALA A 14 -3.80 18.42 11.96
N PHE A 15 -4.20 18.82 10.74
CA PHE A 15 -3.49 18.46 9.52
C PHE A 15 -2.12 19.15 9.43
N THR A 16 -2.01 20.42 9.80
CA THR A 16 -0.75 21.15 9.87
C THR A 16 0.18 20.56 10.92
N ALA A 17 -0.32 20.26 12.11
CA ALA A 17 0.47 19.64 13.17
C ALA A 17 0.96 18.24 12.75
N LEU A 18 0.09 17.42 12.16
CA LEU A 18 0.45 16.09 11.67
C LEU A 18 1.47 16.16 10.54
N SER A 19 1.30 17.08 9.59
CA SER A 19 2.24 17.28 8.49
C SER A 19 3.61 17.75 9.00
N GLY A 20 3.63 18.65 10.00
CA GLY A 20 4.85 19.08 10.66
C GLY A 20 5.55 17.94 11.40
N TRP A 21 4.79 17.06 12.06
CA TRP A 21 5.33 15.89 12.77
C TRP A 21 5.92 14.83 11.82
N LEU A 22 5.23 14.55 10.72
CA LEU A 22 5.67 13.57 9.72
C LEU A 22 6.89 14.05 8.92
N GLY A 23 7.11 15.38 8.81
CA GLY A 23 8.25 15.94 8.09
C GLY A 23 8.28 15.47 6.63
N MET A 24 9.37 14.83 6.21
CA MET A 24 9.51 14.32 4.83
C MET A 24 8.51 13.22 4.47
N LEU A 25 7.99 12.49 5.46
CA LEU A 25 7.00 11.43 5.26
C LEU A 25 5.60 12.01 4.94
N ALA A 26 5.36 13.30 5.20
CA ALA A 26 4.06 13.92 4.97
C ALA A 26 3.65 13.88 3.48
N VAL A 27 4.58 14.25 2.59
CA VAL A 27 4.32 14.31 1.14
C VAL A 27 3.88 12.95 0.57
N PRO A 28 4.62 11.85 0.75
CA PRO A 28 4.22 10.58 0.18
C PRO A 28 2.99 9.96 0.86
N VAL A 29 2.77 10.19 2.17
CA VAL A 29 1.54 9.73 2.85
C VAL A 29 0.30 10.44 2.32
N ILE A 30 0.37 11.76 2.12
CA ILE A 30 -0.75 12.54 1.54
C ILE A 30 -1.01 12.07 0.10
N LEU A 31 0.05 11.89 -0.70
CA LEU A 31 -0.08 11.41 -2.07
C LEU A 31 -0.71 10.01 -2.13
N LEU A 32 -0.29 9.10 -1.25
CA LEU A 32 -0.87 7.77 -1.15
C LEU A 32 -2.35 7.83 -0.78
N PHE A 33 -2.75 8.69 0.16
CA PHE A 33 -4.14 8.87 0.54
C PHE A 33 -5.01 9.40 -0.62
N VAL A 34 -4.49 10.36 -1.39
CA VAL A 34 -5.17 10.89 -2.58
C VAL A 34 -5.34 9.79 -3.63
N LEU A 35 -4.29 9.03 -3.92
CA LEU A 35 -4.36 7.92 -4.88
C LEU A 35 -5.30 6.80 -4.42
N ALA A 36 -5.27 6.43 -3.13
CA ALA A 36 -6.18 5.43 -2.58
C ALA A 36 -7.65 5.86 -2.72
N THR A 37 -7.93 7.16 -2.59
CA THR A 37 -9.26 7.76 -2.82
C THR A 37 -9.66 7.69 -4.28
N PHE A 38 -8.77 8.07 -5.21
CA PHE A 38 -9.05 7.97 -6.64
C PHE A 38 -9.28 6.53 -7.09
N ASP A 39 -8.47 5.60 -6.61
CA ASP A 39 -8.65 4.19 -6.91
C ASP A 39 -10.00 3.65 -6.42
N TYR A 40 -10.46 4.07 -5.25
CA TYR A 40 -11.79 3.71 -4.78
C TYR A 40 -12.88 4.23 -5.71
N ILE A 41 -12.77 5.49 -6.16
CA ILE A 41 -13.73 6.10 -7.10
C ILE A 41 -13.70 5.37 -8.45
N THR A 42 -12.52 5.09 -9.01
CA THR A 42 -12.40 4.39 -10.29
C THR A 42 -12.87 2.94 -10.19
N GLY A 43 -12.62 2.26 -9.07
CA GLY A 43 -13.13 0.91 -8.81
C GLY A 43 -14.66 0.84 -8.73
N LEU A 44 -15.31 1.85 -8.11
CA LEU A 44 -16.76 1.96 -8.13
C LEU A 44 -17.31 2.21 -9.54
N ALA A 45 -16.65 3.07 -10.33
CA ALA A 45 -17.03 3.35 -11.71
C ALA A 45 -16.87 2.12 -12.62
N ALA A 46 -15.75 1.40 -12.50
CA ALA A 46 -15.47 0.15 -13.21
C ALA A 46 -16.50 -0.94 -12.87
N ALA A 47 -16.88 -1.07 -11.59
CA ALA A 47 -17.90 -2.03 -11.16
C ALA A 47 -19.26 -1.78 -11.83
N LYS A 48 -19.63 -0.51 -12.01
CA LYS A 48 -20.85 -0.11 -12.72
C LYS A 48 -20.79 -0.46 -14.20
N TYR A 49 -19.64 -0.25 -14.85
CA TYR A 49 -19.45 -0.57 -16.26
C TYR A 49 -19.48 -2.09 -16.54
N ARG A 50 -18.96 -2.89 -15.62
CA ARG A 50 -19.00 -4.37 -15.67
C ARG A 50 -20.38 -4.98 -15.41
N GLY A 51 -21.41 -4.19 -15.08
CA GLY A 51 -22.76 -4.68 -14.77
C GLY A 51 -22.86 -5.52 -13.50
N ASN A 52 -21.82 -5.52 -12.66
CA ASN A 52 -21.79 -6.30 -11.43
C ASN A 52 -22.66 -5.63 -10.35
N LYS A 53 -23.45 -6.43 -9.61
CA LYS A 53 -24.11 -5.94 -8.40
C LYS A 53 -23.03 -5.49 -7.42
N ILE A 54 -23.03 -4.20 -7.08
CA ILE A 54 -22.11 -3.61 -6.10
C ILE A 54 -22.45 -4.23 -4.74
N SER A 55 -21.72 -5.29 -4.39
CA SER A 55 -21.76 -5.89 -3.07
C SER A 55 -20.91 -5.03 -2.14
N SER A 56 -21.54 -4.42 -1.11
CA SER A 56 -20.80 -3.69 -0.08
C SER A 56 -19.69 -4.53 0.57
N TYR A 57 -19.86 -5.86 0.61
CA TYR A 57 -18.84 -6.77 1.14
C TYR A 57 -17.56 -6.75 0.30
N LYS A 58 -17.67 -6.77 -1.04
CA LYS A 58 -16.51 -6.66 -1.94
C LYS A 58 -15.86 -5.28 -1.86
N GLY A 59 -16.66 -4.21 -1.79
CA GLY A 59 -16.16 -2.84 -1.61
C GLY A 59 -15.42 -2.66 -0.28
N PHE A 60 -15.97 -3.20 0.81
CA PHE A 60 -15.37 -3.15 2.13
C PHE A 60 -14.04 -3.93 2.19
N GLN A 61 -13.95 -5.10 1.55
CA GLN A 61 -12.69 -5.83 1.45
C GLN A 61 -11.60 -5.03 0.71
N GLY A 62 -11.96 -4.27 -0.33
CA GLY A 62 -11.03 -3.38 -1.02
C GLY A 62 -10.50 -2.26 -0.10
N ILE A 63 -11.40 -1.60 0.63
CA ILE A 63 -11.03 -0.55 1.59
C ILE A 63 -10.14 -1.12 2.70
N MET A 64 -10.49 -2.29 3.26
CA MET A 64 -9.70 -2.93 4.32
C MET A 64 -8.28 -3.25 3.86
N LYS A 65 -8.10 -3.73 2.63
CA LYS A 65 -6.76 -3.96 2.07
C LYS A 65 -5.94 -2.67 2.02
N LYS A 66 -6.54 -1.56 1.58
CA LYS A 66 -5.87 -0.24 1.54
C LYS A 66 -5.50 0.26 2.93
N VAL A 67 -6.40 0.13 3.91
CA VAL A 67 -6.10 0.45 5.31
C VAL A 67 -4.93 -0.41 5.81
N CYS A 68 -4.87 -1.68 5.41
CA CYS A 68 -3.74 -2.54 5.75
C CYS A 68 -2.41 -2.03 5.16
N LEU A 69 -2.41 -1.41 3.99
CA LEU A 69 -1.21 -0.83 3.40
C LEU A 69 -0.62 0.33 4.23
N PHE A 70 -1.46 1.11 4.91
CA PHE A 70 -0.97 2.15 5.82
C PHE A 70 -0.23 1.59 7.03
N TYR A 71 -0.52 0.35 7.47
CA TYR A 71 0.29 -0.29 8.51
C TYR A 71 1.72 -0.55 8.06
N LEU A 72 1.98 -0.80 6.77
CA LEU A 72 3.36 -0.98 6.28
C LEU A 72 4.19 0.30 6.42
N ILE A 73 3.57 1.48 6.26
CA ILE A 73 4.24 2.75 6.51
C ILE A 73 4.56 2.90 8.00
N ALA A 74 3.65 2.50 8.89
CA ALA A 74 3.88 2.51 10.33
C ALA A 74 5.04 1.57 10.72
N VAL A 75 5.11 0.39 10.12
CA VAL A 75 6.24 -0.55 10.31
C VAL A 75 7.54 0.08 9.81
N GLY A 76 7.54 0.71 8.63
CA GLY A 76 8.70 1.44 8.12
C GLY A 76 9.16 2.55 9.08
N ALA A 77 8.22 3.30 9.64
CA ALA A 77 8.52 4.36 10.61
C ALA A 77 9.12 3.80 11.92
N ILE A 78 8.64 2.65 12.41
CA ILE A 78 9.24 1.95 13.57
C ILE A 78 10.69 1.55 13.27
N LEU A 79 10.98 1.07 12.06
CA LEU A 79 12.34 0.75 11.64
C LEU A 79 13.22 2.00 11.60
N ASP A 80 12.72 3.11 11.05
CA ASP A 80 13.44 4.38 11.04
C ASP A 80 13.78 4.85 12.46
N TYR A 81 12.83 4.75 13.41
CA TYR A 81 13.09 5.09 14.81
C TYR A 81 14.11 4.19 15.48
N THR A 82 14.07 2.89 15.18
CA THR A 82 15.03 1.91 15.72
C THR A 82 16.43 2.16 15.17
N LEU A 83 16.54 2.52 13.89
CA LEU A 83 17.79 2.89 13.26
C LEU A 83 18.36 4.18 13.84
N LEU A 84 17.50 5.19 14.05
CA LEU A 84 17.90 6.44 14.70
C LEU A 84 18.42 6.18 16.13
N TYR A 85 17.70 5.38 16.91
CA TYR A 85 18.15 4.99 18.24
C TYR A 85 19.51 4.29 18.21
N ALA A 86 19.70 3.31 17.32
CA ALA A 86 20.98 2.62 17.17
C ALA A 86 22.12 3.58 16.74
N SER A 87 21.84 4.54 15.86
CA SER A 87 22.82 5.51 15.34
C SER A 87 23.47 6.34 16.46
N GLN A 88 22.71 6.65 17.51
CA GLN A 88 23.19 7.40 18.67
C GLN A 88 24.28 6.66 19.45
N TYR A 89 24.27 5.33 19.46
CA TYR A 89 25.25 4.51 20.17
C TYR A 89 26.52 4.24 19.34
N ILE A 90 26.42 4.32 18.01
CA ILE A 90 27.55 4.09 17.08
C ILE A 90 28.26 5.38 16.68
N GLY A 91 27.83 6.54 17.22
CA GLY A 91 28.44 7.85 16.93
C GLY A 91 28.17 8.37 15.52
N VAL A 92 27.14 7.86 14.85
CA VAL A 92 26.74 8.30 13.51
C VAL A 92 25.57 9.27 13.65
N ASP A 93 25.76 10.51 13.22
CA ASP A 93 24.72 11.54 13.23
C ASP A 93 23.79 11.37 12.02
N ALA A 94 22.75 10.56 12.16
CA ALA A 94 21.73 10.34 11.13
C ALA A 94 20.74 11.51 11.10
N LYS A 95 20.95 12.47 10.18
CA LYS A 95 20.10 13.67 10.02
C LYS A 95 18.82 13.45 9.21
N VAL A 96 18.55 12.23 8.76
CA VAL A 96 17.43 11.91 7.87
C VAL A 96 16.48 10.97 8.61
N ASN A 97 15.28 11.47 8.93
CA ASN A 97 14.24 10.70 9.60
C ASN A 97 13.25 10.15 8.57
N PHE A 98 12.70 8.96 8.79
CA PHE A 98 11.66 8.35 7.95
C PHE A 98 12.08 7.98 6.52
N VAL A 99 13.34 7.61 6.30
CA VAL A 99 13.83 7.20 4.97
C VAL A 99 13.17 5.90 4.55
N ILE A 100 13.14 4.90 5.42
CA ILE A 100 12.56 3.58 5.14
C ILE A 100 11.06 3.72 4.91
N ALA A 101 10.35 4.41 5.80
CA ALA A 101 8.92 4.70 5.66
C ALA A 101 8.62 5.44 4.34
N SER A 102 9.48 6.37 3.94
CA SER A 102 9.34 7.07 2.65
C SER A 102 9.48 6.12 1.47
N PHE A 103 10.48 5.25 1.46
CA PHE A 103 10.63 4.25 0.39
C PHE A 103 9.43 3.29 0.32
N VAL A 104 8.96 2.80 1.46
CA VAL A 104 7.77 1.94 1.54
C VAL A 104 6.55 2.68 0.98
N SER A 105 6.36 3.94 1.35
CA SER A 105 5.24 4.74 0.84
C SER A 105 5.28 4.98 -0.68
N VAL A 106 6.47 5.20 -1.26
CA VAL A 106 6.65 5.31 -2.72
C VAL A 106 6.31 3.99 -3.41
N TRP A 107 6.74 2.86 -2.84
CA TRP A 107 6.37 1.55 -3.36
C TRP A 107 4.85 1.32 -3.33
N LEU A 108 4.18 1.72 -2.24
CA LEU A 108 2.71 1.65 -2.13
C LEU A 108 1.99 2.58 -3.12
N ILE A 109 2.53 3.77 -3.38
CA ILE A 109 2.02 4.70 -4.39
C ILE A 109 1.99 4.02 -5.77
N CYS A 110 3.06 3.31 -6.14
CA CYS A 110 3.10 2.56 -7.39
C CYS A 110 1.99 1.50 -7.45
N ASN A 111 1.74 0.78 -6.34
CA ASN A 111 0.65 -0.20 -6.27
C ASN A 111 -0.73 0.43 -6.47
N GLU A 112 -1.01 1.59 -5.87
CA GLU A 112 -2.28 2.30 -6.09
C GLU A 112 -2.43 2.78 -7.53
N ILE A 113 -1.35 3.25 -8.18
CA ILE A 113 -1.38 3.64 -9.61
C ILE A 113 -1.76 2.45 -10.50
N ILE A 114 -1.19 1.26 -10.24
CA ILE A 114 -1.50 0.05 -11.00
C ILE A 114 -2.98 -0.31 -10.85
N SER A 115 -3.51 -0.24 -9.62
CA SER A 115 -4.93 -0.50 -9.33
C SER A 115 -5.84 0.47 -10.09
N ILE A 116 -5.49 1.76 -10.15
CA ILE A 116 -6.25 2.76 -10.91
C ILE A 116 -6.24 2.40 -12.40
N LEU A 117 -5.07 2.07 -12.95
CA LEU A 117 -4.94 1.70 -14.35
C LEU A 117 -5.79 0.47 -14.70
N GLU A 118 -5.85 -0.53 -13.82
CA GLU A 118 -6.72 -1.70 -14.00
C GLU A 118 -8.20 -1.30 -14.03
N ASN A 119 -8.64 -0.50 -13.05
CA ASN A 119 -10.01 0.00 -13.00
C ASN A 119 -10.37 0.84 -14.24
N MET A 120 -9.43 1.62 -14.77
CA MET A 120 -9.69 2.42 -15.98
C MET A 120 -9.69 1.57 -17.26
N LYS A 121 -8.90 0.50 -17.34
CA LYS A 121 -8.97 -0.49 -18.44
C LYS A 121 -10.35 -1.12 -18.53
N ASP A 122 -10.97 -1.42 -17.40
CA ASP A 122 -12.32 -1.99 -17.35
C ASP A 122 -13.41 -1.05 -17.87
N MET A 123 -13.15 0.26 -17.87
CA MET A 123 -14.06 1.28 -18.39
C MET A 123 -13.88 1.52 -19.90
N ASN A 124 -13.08 0.71 -20.61
CA ASN A 124 -12.75 0.90 -22.03
C ASN A 124 -12.13 2.27 -22.35
N VAL A 125 -11.37 2.84 -21.41
CA VAL A 125 -10.59 4.05 -21.70
C VAL A 125 -9.43 3.66 -22.63
N ASN A 126 -9.22 4.43 -23.70
CA ASN A 126 -8.10 4.18 -24.62
C ASN A 126 -6.77 4.59 -23.97
N PHE A 127 -5.88 3.63 -23.75
CA PHE A 127 -4.53 3.88 -23.22
C PHE A 127 -3.48 3.87 -24.33
N PRO A 128 -2.38 4.64 -24.16
CA PRO A 128 -1.18 4.39 -24.94
C PRO A 128 -0.64 2.97 -24.67
N PRO A 129 -0.14 2.26 -25.70
CA PRO A 129 0.24 0.84 -25.59
C PRO A 129 1.26 0.49 -24.50
N PHE A 130 2.08 1.47 -24.08
CA PHE A 130 3.07 1.25 -23.03
C PHE A 130 2.45 1.05 -21.65
N LEU A 131 1.30 1.70 -21.36
CA LEU A 131 0.62 1.56 -20.06
C LEU A 131 -0.02 0.17 -19.94
N GLU A 132 -0.61 -0.34 -21.02
CA GLU A 132 -1.20 -1.68 -21.05
C GLU A 132 -0.14 -2.76 -20.79
N LYS A 133 1.01 -2.64 -21.46
CA LYS A 133 2.15 -3.55 -21.25
C LYS A 133 2.71 -3.45 -19.85
N LEU A 134 2.81 -2.24 -19.29
CA LEU A 134 3.30 -2.03 -17.93
C LEU A 134 2.40 -2.72 -16.90
N THR A 135 1.08 -2.50 -16.98
CA THR A 135 0.11 -3.14 -16.06
C THR A 135 0.12 -4.66 -16.19
N GLN A 136 0.20 -5.20 -17.41
CA GLN A 136 0.29 -6.66 -17.63
C GLN A 136 1.57 -7.25 -17.03
N ASN A 137 2.72 -6.65 -17.33
CA ASN A 137 4.02 -7.16 -16.86
C ASN A 137 4.12 -7.14 -15.33
N ILE A 138 3.66 -6.08 -14.67
CA ILE A 138 3.72 -5.99 -13.21
C ILE A 138 2.80 -7.02 -12.57
N ARG A 139 1.60 -7.23 -13.13
CA ARG A 139 0.69 -8.26 -12.65
C ARG A 139 1.29 -9.66 -12.75
N THR A 140 1.87 -10.00 -13.90
CA THR A 140 2.53 -11.31 -14.09
C THR A 140 3.67 -11.52 -13.08
N GLN A 141 4.44 -10.48 -12.76
CA GLN A 141 5.48 -10.60 -11.73
C GLN A 141 4.90 -10.83 -10.33
N MET A 142 3.83 -10.12 -9.96
CA MET A 142 3.16 -10.29 -8.66
C MET A 142 2.52 -11.69 -8.50
N GLU A 143 1.88 -12.21 -9.56
CA GLU A 143 1.30 -13.56 -9.57
C GLU A 143 2.40 -14.62 -9.45
N ASN A 144 3.49 -14.50 -10.23
CA ASN A 144 4.61 -15.45 -10.20
C ASN A 144 5.37 -15.46 -8.85
N GLU A 145 5.55 -14.30 -8.20
CA GLU A 145 6.17 -14.23 -6.86
C GLU A 145 5.26 -14.81 -5.77
N SER A 146 3.94 -14.71 -5.94
CA SER A 146 2.96 -15.29 -5.03
C SER A 146 2.89 -16.81 -5.17
N GLU A 147 2.97 -17.34 -6.39
CA GLU A 147 2.99 -18.78 -6.67
C GLU A 147 4.31 -19.45 -6.31
N GLY A 148 5.45 -18.78 -6.54
CA GLY A 148 6.78 -19.29 -6.16
C GLY A 148 6.96 -19.51 -4.66
N LYS A 149 6.28 -18.72 -3.81
CA LYS A 149 6.26 -18.93 -2.35
C LYS A 149 5.34 -20.05 -1.88
N ILE A 150 4.22 -20.28 -2.60
CA ILE A 150 3.29 -21.38 -2.27
C ILE A 150 3.93 -22.74 -2.61
N GLN A 151 4.74 -22.81 -3.67
CA GLN A 151 5.41 -24.04 -4.07
C GLN A 151 6.60 -24.38 -3.15
N SER A 152 7.39 -23.39 -2.72
CA SER A 152 8.49 -23.61 -1.75
C SER A 152 8.00 -24.06 -0.37
N ASP A 153 6.91 -23.49 0.14
CA ASP A 153 6.34 -23.87 1.45
C ASP A 153 5.65 -25.24 1.43
N THR A 154 5.22 -25.70 0.24
CA THR A 154 4.58 -27.02 0.07
C THR A 154 5.62 -28.14 -0.09
N GLU A 155 6.78 -27.86 -0.70
CA GLU A 155 7.86 -28.84 -0.85
C GLU A 155 8.62 -29.08 0.47
N ASP A 156 8.89 -28.04 1.27
CA ASP A 156 9.56 -28.20 2.57
C ASP A 156 8.70 -28.98 3.60
N LYS A 157 7.37 -28.80 3.59
CA LYS A 157 6.45 -29.60 4.42
C LYS A 157 6.36 -31.06 3.98
N LYS A 158 6.59 -31.36 2.70
CA LYS A 158 6.58 -32.73 2.18
C LYS A 158 7.88 -33.46 2.50
N SER A 159 9.02 -32.75 2.48
CA SER A 159 10.33 -33.33 2.85
C SER A 159 10.48 -33.57 4.37
N GLY A 160 9.92 -32.71 5.22
CA GLY A 160 10.00 -32.87 6.68
C GLY A 160 9.12 -33.97 7.29
N ASN A 161 8.11 -34.47 6.56
CA ASN A 161 7.17 -35.48 7.08
C ASN A 161 7.54 -36.93 6.72
N GLU A 162 8.54 -37.12 5.84
CA GLU A 162 9.01 -38.46 5.43
C GLU A 162 10.16 -39.01 6.29
N THR A 163 10.76 -38.21 7.18
CA THR A 163 11.85 -38.66 8.08
C THR A 163 11.42 -39.00 9.51
N GLY A 164 10.12 -38.86 9.85
CA GLY A 164 9.63 -39.00 11.24
C GLY A 164 8.91 -40.31 11.60
N SER A 165 8.66 -41.22 10.65
CA SER A 165 7.88 -42.44 10.91
C SER A 165 8.58 -43.72 10.43
N SER A 166 9.89 -43.81 10.65
CA SER A 166 10.61 -45.09 10.60
C SER A 166 11.68 -45.12 11.68
N ASN A 167 11.26 -45.29 12.93
CA ASN A 167 11.93 -46.17 13.89
C ASN A 167 11.12 -46.31 15.18
N SER A 168 11.07 -47.57 15.63
CA SER A 168 10.47 -48.14 16.85
C SER A 168 8.94 -48.17 16.96
#